data_AF-A0A937VQM4-F1
#
_entry.id   AF-A0A937VQM4-F1
#
_cell.length_a   1.000
_cell.length_b   1.000
_cell.length_c   1.000
_cell.angle_alpha   90.00
_cell.angle_beta   90.00
_cell.angle_gamma   90.00
#
_symmetry.space_group_name_H-M   'P 1'
#
loop_
_entity.id
_entity.type
_entity.pdbx_description
1 polymer ?
#
loop_
_entity_poly.entity_id
_entity_poly.type
_entity_poly.pdbx_seq_one_letter_code
_entity_poly.pdbx_strand_id
1 'polypeptide(L)'
;MSSLTEFIQEINARIGITLPARWQTLTEIEIAQRFLQGINCYFFQTHQGLGTTAFQGEELQYFSEFHKYWETNHSLILNARIDRQQARMAARSLNQAINRYGATLLKVTHQTCGLPLQAIAQVRFFTANQDFRKPPENQFGKYLEDPTRFDACEIVDDPDDFLRFLGMTRLSQTDKRLDFAHNAARFLLDNGITAFKIAEYCAGDALRIRDTLLNAPNIGYGLKKANMFIRDMVELGVWPALEHFDK
;
A
#
# COMPACT_ATOMS: atom_id res chain seq x y z
N MET A 1 -3.59 -3.01 -25.54
CA MET A 1 -4.84 -3.46 -24.89
C MET A 1 -5.14 -4.82 -25.50
N SER A 2 -5.27 -5.88 -24.71
CA SER A 2 -5.74 -7.16 -25.24
C SER A 2 -7.22 -7.01 -25.58
N SER A 3 -7.63 -7.55 -26.73
CA SER A 3 -9.05 -7.55 -27.11
C SER A 3 -9.86 -8.42 -26.12
N LEU A 4 -11.15 -8.14 -25.95
CA LEU A 4 -12.01 -8.99 -25.12
C LEU A 4 -11.99 -10.46 -25.62
N THR A 5 -11.85 -10.63 -26.94
CA THR A 5 -11.69 -11.92 -27.60
C THR A 5 -10.43 -12.65 -27.15
N GLU A 6 -9.27 -11.98 -27.11
CA GLU A 6 -8.01 -12.55 -26.62
C GLU A 6 -8.12 -12.97 -25.15
N PHE A 7 -8.74 -12.14 -24.30
CA PHE A 7 -8.95 -12.47 -22.89
C PHE A 7 -9.81 -13.73 -22.72
N ILE A 8 -10.93 -13.82 -23.45
CA ILE A 8 -11.83 -14.99 -23.39
C ILE A 8 -11.11 -16.24 -23.91
N GLN A 9 -10.34 -16.13 -25.00
CA GLN A 9 -9.53 -17.24 -25.52
C GLN A 9 -8.49 -17.71 -24.49
N GLU A 10 -7.78 -16.78 -23.85
CA GLU A 10 -6.78 -17.10 -22.84
C GLU A 10 -7.38 -17.82 -21.63
N ILE A 11 -8.49 -17.30 -21.08
CA ILE A 11 -9.17 -17.94 -19.94
C ILE A 11 -9.62 -19.34 -20.32
N ASN A 12 -10.31 -19.49 -21.46
CA ASN A 12 -10.84 -20.78 -21.90
C ASN A 12 -9.72 -21.80 -22.10
N ALA A 13 -8.61 -21.41 -22.73
CA ALA A 13 -7.43 -22.27 -22.87
C ALA A 13 -6.85 -22.70 -21.51
N ARG A 14 -6.76 -21.80 -20.53
CA ARG A 14 -6.24 -22.11 -19.19
C ARG A 14 -7.13 -23.04 -18.39
N ILE A 15 -8.45 -22.98 -18.60
CA ILE A 15 -9.42 -23.88 -17.95
C ILE A 15 -9.71 -25.14 -18.78
N GLY A 16 -8.99 -25.36 -19.89
CA GLY A 16 -9.12 -26.55 -20.74
C GLY A 16 -10.39 -26.59 -21.58
N ILE A 17 -11.04 -25.45 -21.82
CA ILE A 17 -12.24 -25.35 -22.66
C ILE A 17 -11.84 -24.82 -24.04
N THR A 18 -12.26 -25.52 -25.10
CA THR A 18 -12.10 -25.02 -26.48
C THR A 18 -13.33 -24.22 -26.88
N LEU A 19 -13.12 -22.97 -27.32
CA LEU A 19 -14.20 -22.15 -27.85
C LEU A 19 -14.71 -22.72 -29.19
N PRO A 20 -16.03 -22.69 -29.46
CA PRO A 20 -16.55 -23.14 -30.74
C PRO A 20 -15.97 -22.33 -31.90
N ALA A 21 -15.57 -22.99 -33.00
CA ALA A 21 -14.98 -22.32 -34.18
C ALA A 21 -15.84 -21.16 -34.72
N ARG A 22 -17.17 -21.29 -34.64
CA ARG A 22 -18.15 -20.24 -35.00
C ARG A 22 -18.03 -18.93 -34.20
N TRP A 23 -17.25 -18.89 -33.13
CA TRP A 23 -17.00 -17.66 -32.37
C TRP A 23 -15.96 -16.76 -33.04
N GLN A 24 -15.13 -17.30 -33.95
CA GLN A 24 -14.13 -16.53 -34.69
C GLN A 24 -14.74 -15.54 -35.70
N THR A 25 -16.00 -15.76 -36.07
CA THR A 25 -16.73 -14.92 -37.04
C THR A 25 -17.69 -13.93 -36.38
N LEU A 26 -17.72 -13.88 -35.04
CA LEU A 26 -18.61 -13.01 -34.29
C LEU A 26 -17.94 -11.66 -34.02
N THR A 27 -18.76 -10.62 -33.86
CA THR A 27 -18.32 -9.33 -33.34
C THR A 27 -17.95 -9.44 -31.86
N GLU A 28 -17.12 -8.51 -31.36
CA GLU A 28 -16.75 -8.48 -29.93
C GLU A 28 -17.97 -8.37 -29.00
N ILE A 29 -19.01 -7.63 -29.41
CA ILE A 29 -20.25 -7.49 -28.65
C ILE A 29 -20.98 -8.83 -28.52
N GLU A 30 -21.07 -9.59 -29.61
CA GLU A 30 -21.71 -10.91 -29.60
C GLU A 30 -20.91 -11.93 -28.78
N ILE A 31 -19.57 -11.88 -28.85
CA ILE A 31 -18.70 -12.69 -28.00
C ILE A 31 -18.93 -12.34 -26.52
N ALA A 32 -18.98 -11.06 -26.17
CA ALA A 32 -19.25 -10.59 -24.82
C ALA A 32 -20.59 -11.12 -24.29
N GLN A 33 -21.66 -10.96 -25.08
CA GLN A 33 -23.00 -11.40 -24.72
C GLN A 33 -23.07 -12.91 -24.45
N ARG A 34 -22.46 -13.71 -25.34
CA ARG A 34 -22.45 -15.17 -25.19
C ARG A 34 -21.61 -15.62 -24.00
N PHE A 35 -20.46 -14.98 -23.77
CA PHE A 35 -19.62 -15.27 -22.63
C PHE A 35 -20.32 -14.92 -21.31
N LEU A 36 -20.95 -13.74 -21.21
CA LEU A 36 -21.75 -13.33 -20.06
C LEU A 36 -22.94 -14.25 -19.83
N GLN A 37 -23.63 -14.67 -20.88
CA GLN A 37 -24.69 -15.66 -20.77
C GLN A 37 -24.17 -16.97 -20.19
N GLY A 38 -23.02 -17.47 -20.66
CA GLY A 38 -22.39 -18.69 -20.13
C GLY A 38 -22.00 -18.55 -18.66
N ILE A 39 -21.40 -17.42 -18.28
CA ILE A 39 -21.07 -17.09 -16.89
C ILE A 39 -22.31 -17.08 -16.01
N ASN A 40 -23.39 -16.42 -16.46
CA ASN A 40 -24.64 -16.37 -15.71
C ASN A 40 -25.25 -17.76 -15.57
N CYS A 41 -25.29 -18.53 -16.66
CA CYS A 41 -25.74 -19.92 -16.62
C CYS A 41 -24.85 -20.80 -15.73
N TYR A 42 -23.60 -20.45 -15.48
CA TYR A 42 -22.71 -21.17 -14.56
C TYR A 42 -22.96 -20.77 -13.10
N PHE A 43 -23.04 -19.47 -12.82
CA PHE A 43 -23.21 -18.95 -11.46
C PHE A 43 -24.63 -19.03 -10.92
N PHE A 44 -25.65 -19.22 -11.77
CA PHE A 44 -27.07 -19.25 -11.40
C PHE A 44 -27.74 -20.56 -11.84
N GLN A 45 -27.29 -21.68 -11.27
CA GLN A 45 -27.78 -23.04 -11.52
C GLN A 45 -28.59 -23.55 -10.31
N THR A 46 -29.65 -22.85 -9.93
CA THR A 46 -30.48 -23.30 -8.81
C THR A 46 -31.37 -24.46 -9.27
N HIS A 47 -31.30 -25.60 -8.59
CA HIS A 47 -32.14 -26.77 -8.85
C HIS A 47 -32.48 -27.54 -7.57
N GLN A 48 -33.46 -28.45 -7.66
CA GLN A 48 -33.80 -29.35 -6.56
C GLN A 48 -32.60 -30.27 -6.24
N GLY A 49 -32.30 -30.45 -4.95
CA GLY A 49 -31.17 -31.26 -4.47
C GLY A 49 -29.86 -30.51 -4.28
N LEU A 50 -29.78 -29.22 -4.62
CA LEU A 50 -28.57 -28.41 -4.42
C LEU A 50 -28.24 -28.23 -2.93
N GLY A 51 -29.26 -28.18 -2.08
CA GLY A 51 -29.16 -28.10 -0.61
C GLY A 51 -29.18 -26.66 -0.08
N THR A 52 -28.89 -26.54 1.21
CA THR A 52 -28.93 -25.29 1.96
C THR A 52 -27.60 -25.00 2.67
N THR A 53 -27.40 -23.73 3.03
CA THR A 53 -26.30 -23.23 3.86
C THR A 53 -26.85 -22.38 5.00
N ALA A 54 -26.09 -22.23 6.07
CA ALA A 54 -26.47 -21.38 7.20
C ALA A 54 -25.73 -20.04 7.12
N PHE A 55 -26.46 -18.94 7.06
CA PHE A 55 -25.89 -17.59 7.06
C PHE A 55 -26.63 -16.72 8.07
N GLN A 56 -25.88 -16.16 9.03
CA GLN A 56 -26.42 -15.28 10.09
C GLN A 56 -27.60 -15.87 10.88
N GLY A 57 -27.63 -17.19 11.05
CA GLY A 57 -28.70 -17.90 11.79
C GLY A 57 -29.90 -18.27 10.92
N GLU A 58 -29.89 -17.95 9.63
CA GLU A 58 -30.92 -18.35 8.67
C GLU A 58 -30.42 -19.49 7.78
N GLU A 59 -31.33 -20.40 7.44
CA GLU A 59 -31.08 -21.45 6.46
C GLU A 59 -31.47 -20.95 5.06
N LEU A 60 -30.48 -20.82 4.18
CA LEU A 60 -30.64 -20.31 2.82
C LEU A 60 -30.39 -21.42 1.80
N GLN A 61 -31.15 -21.43 0.71
CA GLN A 61 -30.87 -22.31 -0.41
C GLN A 61 -29.63 -21.82 -1.17
N TYR A 62 -28.76 -22.74 -1.59
CA TYR A 62 -27.68 -22.39 -2.51
C TYR A 62 -28.23 -21.92 -3.86
N PHE A 63 -27.56 -20.93 -4.46
CA PHE A 63 -27.94 -20.40 -5.77
C PHE A 63 -27.27 -21.14 -6.95
N SER A 64 -26.13 -21.82 -6.72
CA SER A 64 -25.48 -22.70 -7.70
C SER A 64 -24.49 -23.67 -7.06
N GLU A 65 -24.10 -24.69 -7.84
CA GLU A 65 -23.07 -25.66 -7.46
C GLU A 65 -21.71 -24.99 -7.18
N PHE A 66 -21.39 -23.92 -7.92
CA PHE A 66 -20.18 -23.14 -7.67
C PHE A 66 -20.12 -22.58 -6.24
N HIS A 67 -21.21 -22.00 -5.73
CA HIS A 67 -21.22 -21.41 -4.39
C HIS A 67 -21.10 -22.48 -3.30
N LYS A 68 -21.75 -23.63 -3.48
CA LYS A 68 -21.60 -24.79 -2.59
C LYS A 68 -20.16 -25.32 -2.59
N TYR A 69 -19.55 -25.44 -3.77
CA TYR A 69 -18.14 -25.80 -3.90
C TYR A 69 -17.23 -24.75 -3.24
N TRP A 70 -17.49 -23.46 -3.48
CA TRP A 70 -16.72 -22.35 -2.92
C TRP A 70 -16.78 -22.34 -1.40
N GLU A 71 -17.97 -22.46 -0.79
CA GLU A 71 -18.10 -22.54 0.67
C GLU A 71 -17.21 -23.65 1.25
N THR A 72 -17.17 -24.81 0.58
CA THR A 72 -16.38 -25.96 1.03
C THR A 72 -14.86 -25.78 0.81
N ASN A 73 -14.44 -25.06 -0.24
CA ASN A 73 -13.06 -25.08 -0.73
C ASN A 73 -12.32 -23.73 -0.67
N HIS A 74 -13.01 -22.62 -0.42
CA HIS A 74 -12.42 -21.27 -0.48
C HIS A 74 -11.19 -21.15 0.41
N SER A 75 -11.21 -21.74 1.61
CA SER A 75 -10.08 -21.70 2.55
C SER A 75 -8.82 -22.34 1.97
N LEU A 76 -8.96 -23.42 1.20
CA LEU A 76 -7.85 -24.09 0.49
C LEU A 76 -7.38 -23.27 -0.71
N ILE A 77 -8.32 -22.73 -1.49
CA ILE A 77 -8.02 -21.92 -2.69
C ILE A 77 -7.30 -20.63 -2.31
N LEU A 78 -7.76 -19.97 -1.24
CA LEU A 78 -7.19 -18.73 -0.71
C LEU A 78 -5.96 -18.98 0.18
N ASN A 79 -5.53 -20.24 0.37
CA ASN A 79 -4.35 -20.60 1.13
C ASN A 79 -3.06 -20.32 0.33
N ALA A 80 -2.82 -19.05 0.01
CA ALA A 80 -1.57 -18.61 -0.58
C ALA A 80 -0.40 -19.04 0.33
N ARG A 81 0.48 -19.90 -0.20
CA ARG A 81 1.67 -20.38 0.52
C ARG A 81 2.91 -19.71 -0.04
N ILE A 82 3.89 -19.48 0.84
CA ILE A 82 5.22 -19.07 0.41
C ILE A 82 5.84 -20.22 -0.37
N ASP A 83 6.14 -19.98 -1.64
CA ASP A 83 7.00 -20.85 -2.41
C ASP A 83 8.42 -20.79 -1.83
N ARG A 84 8.79 -21.84 -1.09
CA ARG A 84 10.09 -21.92 -0.41
C ARG A 84 11.25 -21.99 -1.39
N GLN A 85 11.05 -22.55 -2.58
CA GLN A 85 12.09 -22.61 -3.60
C GLN A 85 12.35 -21.21 -4.17
N GLN A 86 11.28 -20.48 -4.51
CA GLN A 86 11.41 -19.10 -5.00
C GLN A 86 11.98 -18.17 -3.94
N ALA A 87 11.54 -18.28 -2.68
CA ALA A 87 12.09 -17.51 -1.57
C ALA A 87 13.60 -17.77 -1.39
N ARG A 88 14.04 -19.04 -1.51
CA ARG A 88 15.47 -19.39 -1.45
C ARG A 88 16.25 -18.81 -2.62
N MET A 89 15.69 -18.80 -3.82
CA MET A 89 16.32 -18.18 -4.99
C MET A 89 16.50 -16.68 -4.78
N ALA A 90 15.45 -15.97 -4.35
CA ALA A 90 15.51 -14.55 -4.04
C ALA A 90 16.58 -14.24 -2.97
N ALA A 91 16.63 -15.03 -1.89
CA ALA A 91 17.62 -14.85 -0.83
C ALA A 91 19.06 -15.03 -1.33
N ARG A 92 19.30 -16.02 -2.20
CA ARG A 92 20.62 -16.23 -2.81
C ARG A 92 21.04 -15.07 -3.70
N SER A 93 20.12 -14.56 -4.53
CA SER A 93 20.39 -13.40 -5.39
C SER A 93 20.69 -12.14 -4.57
N LEU A 94 19.93 -11.89 -3.50
CA LEU A 94 20.20 -10.77 -2.59
C LEU A 94 21.57 -10.91 -1.90
N ASN A 95 21.91 -12.11 -1.41
CA ASN A 95 23.20 -12.37 -0.79
C ASN A 95 24.38 -12.17 -1.77
N GLN A 96 24.23 -12.60 -3.03
CA GLN A 96 25.22 -12.35 -4.07
C GLN A 96 25.40 -10.85 -4.34
N ALA A 97 24.30 -10.09 -4.39
CA ALA A 97 24.35 -8.64 -4.56
C ALA A 97 25.07 -7.96 -3.38
N ILE A 98 24.75 -8.34 -2.15
CA ILE A 98 25.40 -7.81 -0.94
C ILE A 98 26.90 -8.15 -0.93
N ASN A 99 27.28 -9.38 -1.27
CA ASN A 99 28.69 -9.77 -1.32
C ASN A 99 29.48 -9.02 -2.40
N ARG A 100 28.82 -8.66 -3.51
CA ARG A 100 29.46 -7.96 -4.63
C ARG A 100 29.54 -6.44 -4.43
N TYR A 101 28.47 -5.83 -3.92
CA TYR A 101 28.32 -4.37 -3.86
C TYR A 101 28.38 -3.80 -2.43
N GLY A 102 28.44 -4.66 -1.43
CA GLY A 102 28.43 -4.29 -0.01
C GLY A 102 27.02 -4.08 0.54
N ALA A 103 26.92 -4.04 1.88
CA ALA A 103 25.66 -3.79 2.58
C ALA A 103 25.13 -2.36 2.42
N THR A 104 25.94 -1.44 1.89
CA THR A 104 25.53 -0.06 1.57
C THR A 104 24.41 -0.01 0.53
N LEU A 105 24.25 -1.05 -0.31
CA LEU A 105 23.11 -1.20 -1.21
C LEU A 105 21.76 -1.25 -0.47
N LEU A 106 21.74 -1.66 0.80
CA LEU A 106 20.53 -1.71 1.61
C LEU A 106 20.22 -0.40 2.33
N LYS A 107 21.15 0.57 2.30
CA LYS A 107 20.97 1.84 2.99
C LYS A 107 20.01 2.76 2.26
N VAL A 108 19.43 3.68 3.02
CA VAL A 108 18.62 4.78 2.54
C VAL A 108 19.45 5.67 1.61
N THR A 109 18.99 5.83 0.36
CA THR A 109 19.69 6.58 -0.69
C THR A 109 19.17 8.01 -0.85
N HIS A 110 18.56 8.57 0.20
CA HIS A 110 18.01 9.91 0.15
C HIS A 110 19.12 10.96 0.02
N GLN A 111 19.06 11.79 -1.02
CA GLN A 111 19.91 12.97 -1.14
C GLN A 111 19.31 14.09 -0.29
N THR A 112 19.84 14.29 0.91
CA THR A 112 19.35 15.28 1.88
C THR A 112 19.71 16.72 1.54
N CYS A 113 20.39 16.96 0.41
CA CYS A 113 20.80 18.29 -0.06
C CYS A 113 21.59 19.12 0.96
N GLY A 114 22.27 18.49 1.92
CA GLY A 114 23.01 19.18 2.98
C GLY A 114 22.12 19.85 4.03
N LEU A 115 20.83 19.48 4.11
CA LEU A 115 19.90 20.04 5.07
C LEU A 115 20.29 19.72 6.52
N PRO A 116 19.97 20.60 7.48
CA PRO A 116 20.16 20.32 8.89
C PRO A 116 19.25 19.17 9.34
N LEU A 117 19.66 18.43 10.38
CA LEU A 117 18.95 17.24 10.87
C LEU A 117 17.48 17.54 11.23
N GLN A 118 17.20 18.75 11.74
CA GLN A 118 15.85 19.20 12.06
C GLN A 118 14.97 19.28 10.80
N ALA A 119 15.49 19.84 9.72
CA ALA A 119 14.79 19.93 8.44
C ALA A 119 14.60 18.53 7.83
N ILE A 120 15.61 17.65 7.93
CA ILE A 120 15.49 16.27 7.47
C ILE A 120 14.34 15.55 8.19
N ALA A 121 14.25 15.69 9.51
CA ALA A 121 13.19 15.11 10.31
C ALA A 121 11.82 15.64 9.88
N GLN A 122 11.69 16.95 9.71
CA GLN A 122 10.44 17.61 9.34
C GLN A 122 9.96 17.18 7.95
N VAL A 123 10.86 17.20 6.95
CA VAL A 123 10.56 16.75 5.58
C VAL A 123 10.12 15.29 5.58
N ARG A 124 10.87 14.39 6.22
CA ARG A 124 10.51 12.97 6.25
C ARG A 124 9.23 12.72 7.04
N PHE A 125 8.98 13.44 8.12
CA PHE A 125 7.76 13.25 8.91
C PHE A 125 6.50 13.52 8.09
N PHE A 126 6.49 14.56 7.27
CA PHE A 126 5.34 14.91 6.43
C PHE A 126 5.28 14.23 5.06
N THR A 127 6.34 13.52 4.67
CA THR A 127 6.38 12.84 3.36
C THR A 127 6.36 11.32 3.49
N ALA A 128 6.88 10.74 4.57
CA ALA A 128 6.87 9.30 4.80
C ALA A 128 5.47 8.76 5.13
N ASN A 129 4.60 9.58 5.72
CA ASN A 129 3.21 9.23 6.01
C ASN A 129 2.29 9.29 4.78
N GLN A 130 2.68 10.03 3.75
CA GLN A 130 1.85 10.23 2.56
C GLN A 130 1.78 8.99 1.68
N ASP A 131 0.68 8.90 0.92
CA ASP A 131 0.45 7.84 -0.06
C ASP A 131 0.66 8.40 -1.46
N PHE A 132 1.93 8.49 -1.86
CA PHE A 132 2.27 8.98 -3.19
C PHE A 132 2.13 7.86 -4.22
N ARG A 133 1.23 8.03 -5.20
CA ARG A 133 1.19 7.16 -6.39
C ARG A 133 2.51 7.25 -7.17
N LYS A 134 3.04 8.47 -7.29
CA LYS A 134 4.41 8.76 -7.73
C LYS A 134 5.04 9.67 -6.68
N PRO A 135 6.03 9.20 -5.90
CA PRO A 135 6.72 10.04 -4.93
C PRO A 135 7.36 11.26 -5.62
N PRO A 136 7.41 12.43 -4.96
CA PRO A 136 8.22 13.55 -5.43
C PRO A 136 9.67 13.08 -5.58
N GLU A 137 10.28 13.33 -6.73
CA GLU A 137 11.65 12.87 -7.03
C GLU A 137 12.68 13.49 -6.07
N ASN A 138 12.40 14.67 -5.51
CA ASN A 138 13.29 15.34 -4.57
C ASN A 138 12.53 16.08 -3.44
N GLN A 139 12.08 15.34 -2.44
CA GLN A 139 11.37 15.89 -1.27
C GLN A 139 12.24 16.87 -0.45
N PHE A 140 13.55 16.63 -0.36
CA PHE A 140 14.47 17.52 0.34
C PHE A 140 14.80 18.78 -0.47
N GLY A 141 14.84 18.67 -1.81
CA GLY A 141 14.94 19.82 -2.70
C GLY A 141 13.75 20.76 -2.58
N LYS A 142 12.54 20.21 -2.37
CA LYS A 142 11.34 21.02 -2.11
C LYS A 142 11.52 21.91 -0.87
N TYR A 143 12.12 21.39 0.20
CA TYR A 143 12.41 22.22 1.38
C TYR A 143 13.30 23.43 1.06
N LEU A 144 14.23 23.31 0.11
CA LEU A 144 15.08 24.42 -0.31
C LEU A 144 14.33 25.48 -1.14
N GLU A 145 13.24 25.11 -1.82
CA GLU A 145 12.38 26.06 -2.54
C GLU A 145 11.65 26.97 -1.55
N ASP A 146 11.05 26.39 -0.50
CA ASP A 146 10.37 27.11 0.56
C ASP A 146 10.30 26.28 1.85
N PRO A 147 11.16 26.56 2.86
CA PRO A 147 11.17 25.85 4.13
C PRO A 147 9.87 25.96 4.94
N THR A 148 9.15 27.08 4.77
CA THR A 148 7.93 27.36 5.56
C THR A 148 6.82 26.38 5.23
N ARG A 149 6.83 25.79 4.03
CA ARG A 149 5.86 24.76 3.63
C ARG A 149 5.96 23.47 4.43
N PHE A 150 7.01 23.28 5.22
CA PHE A 150 7.13 22.15 6.15
C PHE A 150 6.89 22.55 7.61
N ASP A 151 6.42 23.77 7.87
CA ASP A 151 5.98 24.20 9.19
C ASP A 151 4.63 23.57 9.53
N ALA A 152 4.46 23.16 10.80
CA ALA A 152 3.24 22.49 11.21
C ALA A 152 2.03 23.44 11.26
N CYS A 153 2.22 24.72 11.60
CA CYS A 153 1.14 25.71 11.56
C CYS A 153 0.66 25.92 10.12
N GLU A 154 1.60 26.15 9.19
CA GLU A 154 1.29 26.33 7.76
C GLU A 154 0.53 25.12 7.18
N ILE A 155 0.94 23.90 7.51
CA ILE A 155 0.28 22.67 7.02
C ILE A 155 -1.11 22.48 7.64
N VAL A 156 -1.32 22.87 8.90
CA VAL A 156 -2.66 22.82 9.51
C VAL A 156 -3.60 23.82 8.84
N ASP A 157 -3.11 25.02 8.54
CA ASP A 157 -3.91 26.09 7.95
C ASP A 157 -4.30 25.78 6.49
N ASP A 158 -3.36 25.25 5.69
CA ASP A 158 -3.62 24.84 4.29
C ASP A 158 -2.91 23.54 3.90
N PRO A 159 -3.46 22.37 4.28
CA PRO A 159 -2.89 21.07 3.92
C PRO A 159 -2.99 20.79 2.41
N ASP A 160 -3.92 21.44 1.68
CA ASP A 160 -4.08 21.27 0.24
C ASP A 160 -2.93 21.93 -0.52
N ASP A 161 -2.56 23.16 -0.13
CA ASP A 161 -1.43 23.85 -0.72
C ASP A 161 -0.10 23.13 -0.43
N PHE A 162 0.07 22.54 0.76
CA PHE A 162 1.22 21.68 1.04
C PHE A 162 1.33 20.50 0.06
N LEU A 163 0.22 19.81 -0.21
CA LEU A 163 0.22 18.68 -1.14
C LEU A 163 0.46 19.13 -2.59
N ARG A 164 -0.11 20.27 -3.00
CA ARG A 164 0.15 20.88 -4.32
C ARG A 164 1.61 21.27 -4.48
N PHE A 165 2.21 21.85 -3.43
CA PHE A 165 3.62 22.21 -3.37
C PHE A 165 4.53 20.98 -3.58
N LEU A 166 4.17 19.84 -2.99
CA LEU A 166 4.82 18.55 -3.23
C LEU A 166 4.56 17.95 -4.64
N GLY A 167 3.79 18.64 -5.48
CA GLY A 167 3.51 18.25 -6.87
C GLY A 167 2.23 17.42 -7.04
N MET A 168 1.34 17.36 -6.05
CA MET A 168 0.07 16.64 -6.16
C MET A 168 -1.02 17.54 -6.74
N THR A 169 -1.28 17.37 -8.04
CA THR A 169 -2.19 18.26 -8.81
C THR A 169 -3.61 17.70 -8.99
N ARG A 170 -3.87 16.47 -8.54
CA ARG A 170 -5.18 15.80 -8.64
C ARG A 170 -5.60 15.30 -7.26
N LEU A 171 -6.14 16.22 -6.46
CA LEU A 171 -6.72 15.92 -5.15
C LEU A 171 -8.25 15.82 -5.33
N SER A 172 -8.83 14.70 -4.90
CA SER A 172 -10.29 14.53 -4.85
C SER A 172 -10.87 15.15 -3.58
N GLN A 173 -12.16 15.46 -3.54
CA GLN A 173 -12.81 15.96 -2.30
C GLN A 173 -12.66 15.02 -1.08
N THR A 174 -12.45 13.71 -1.29
CA THR A 174 -12.28 12.71 -0.22
C THR A 174 -10.82 12.24 -0.10
N ASP A 175 -9.86 13.11 -0.40
CA ASP A 175 -8.46 12.71 -0.40
C ASP A 175 -7.90 12.60 1.01
N LYS A 176 -7.81 11.36 1.52
CA LYS A 176 -7.21 11.02 2.83
C LYS A 176 -5.83 11.63 3.08
N ARG A 177 -5.10 12.04 2.04
CA ARG A 177 -3.77 12.66 2.14
C ARG A 177 -3.82 14.05 2.76
N LEU A 178 -4.94 14.76 2.58
CA LEU A 178 -5.23 16.02 3.26
C LEU A 178 -5.31 15.78 4.77
N ASP A 179 -6.12 14.79 5.18
CA ASP A 179 -6.23 14.42 6.59
C ASP A 179 -4.88 13.99 7.17
N PHE A 180 -4.08 13.21 6.42
CA PHE A 180 -2.77 12.79 6.89
C PHE A 180 -1.83 13.97 7.12
N ALA A 181 -1.80 14.96 6.22
CA ALA A 181 -0.97 16.15 6.36
C ALA A 181 -1.44 16.99 7.57
N HIS A 182 -2.72 17.32 7.60
CA HIS A 182 -3.33 18.12 8.67
C HIS A 182 -3.17 17.46 10.04
N ASN A 183 -3.53 16.17 10.19
CA ASN A 183 -3.50 15.50 11.49
C ASN A 183 -2.06 15.22 11.96
N ALA A 184 -1.12 14.95 11.05
CA ALA A 184 0.29 14.84 11.42
C ALA A 184 0.84 16.18 11.92
N ALA A 185 0.43 17.29 11.31
CA ALA A 185 0.87 18.62 11.72
C ALA A 185 0.25 18.98 13.08
N ARG A 186 -1.05 18.71 13.28
CA ARG A 186 -1.70 18.80 14.59
C ARG A 186 -1.04 17.94 15.65
N PHE A 187 -0.64 16.71 15.33
CA PHE A 187 0.08 15.86 16.28
C PHE A 187 1.34 16.54 16.83
N LEU A 188 2.09 17.25 15.98
CA LEU A 188 3.26 18.01 16.42
C LEU A 188 2.86 19.20 17.31
N LEU A 189 1.86 19.99 16.88
CA LEU A 189 1.40 21.18 17.59
C LEU A 189 0.76 20.84 18.95
N ASP A 190 -0.14 19.86 19.00
CA ASP A 190 -0.88 19.44 20.20
C ASP A 190 0.08 18.90 21.28
N ASN A 191 1.23 18.36 20.88
CA ASN A 191 2.28 17.90 21.79
C ASN A 191 3.39 18.94 22.04
N GLY A 192 3.34 20.11 21.38
CA GLY A 192 4.34 21.16 21.53
C GLY A 192 5.75 20.75 21.05
N ILE A 193 5.84 19.88 20.05
CA ILE A 193 7.11 19.32 19.54
C ILE A 193 7.29 19.57 18.05
N THR A 194 8.53 19.52 17.58
CA THR A 194 8.84 19.38 16.15
C THR A 194 9.06 17.91 15.81
N ALA A 195 9.09 17.56 14.52
CA ALA A 195 9.39 16.19 14.11
C ALA A 195 10.72 15.70 14.70
N PHE A 196 11.74 16.56 14.74
CA PHE A 196 13.04 16.25 15.32
C PHE A 196 12.98 15.82 16.79
N LYS A 197 12.02 16.36 17.55
CA LYS A 197 11.83 16.15 18.99
C LYS A 197 10.98 14.92 19.33
N ILE A 198 10.45 14.20 18.34
CA ILE A 198 9.66 12.97 18.57
C ILE A 198 10.46 11.93 19.35
N ALA A 199 11.74 11.73 19.03
CA ALA A 199 12.58 10.78 19.76
C ALA A 199 12.70 11.15 21.24
N GLU A 200 12.94 12.42 21.56
CA GLU A 200 13.01 12.90 22.94
C GLU A 200 11.67 12.71 23.67
N TYR A 201 10.55 13.08 23.02
CA TYR A 201 9.20 12.88 23.54
C TYR A 201 8.91 11.40 23.86
N CYS A 202 9.46 10.47 23.07
CA CYS A 202 9.32 9.03 23.26
C CYS A 202 10.45 8.40 24.11
N ALA A 203 11.22 9.21 24.84
CA ALA A 203 12.35 8.77 25.68
C ALA A 203 13.44 7.98 24.91
N GLY A 204 13.64 8.29 23.63
CA GLY A 204 14.65 7.65 22.78
C GLY A 204 14.35 6.21 22.39
N ASP A 205 13.14 5.70 22.61
CA ASP A 205 12.76 4.31 22.35
C ASP A 205 12.01 4.16 21.01
N ALA A 206 12.56 3.35 20.11
CA ALA A 206 11.99 3.11 18.78
C ALA A 206 10.60 2.46 18.81
N LEU A 207 10.33 1.57 19.77
CA LEU A 207 9.02 0.93 19.96
C LEU A 207 8.00 1.97 20.41
N ARG A 208 8.38 2.85 21.35
CA ARG A 208 7.50 3.94 21.79
C ARG A 208 7.21 4.94 20.69
N ILE A 209 8.20 5.29 19.87
CA ILE A 209 7.99 6.14 18.68
C ILE A 209 6.97 5.46 17.76
N ARG A 210 7.17 4.18 17.46
CA ARG A 210 6.29 3.40 16.59
C ARG A 210 4.86 3.38 17.12
N ASP A 211 4.68 2.99 18.38
CA ASP A 211 3.36 2.89 19.00
C ASP A 211 2.67 4.26 19.07
N THR A 212 3.41 5.33 19.37
CA THR A 212 2.89 6.71 19.36
C THR A 212 2.37 7.09 17.97
N LEU A 213 3.13 6.81 16.91
CA LEU A 213 2.71 7.12 15.53
C LEU A 213 1.54 6.26 15.06
N LEU A 214 1.47 5.00 15.47
CA LEU A 214 0.40 4.06 15.09
C LEU A 214 -0.93 4.39 15.78
N ASN A 215 -0.87 4.85 17.04
CA ASN A 215 -2.05 5.20 17.82
C ASN A 215 -2.55 6.62 17.56
N ALA A 216 -1.76 7.46 16.90
CA ALA A 216 -2.17 8.79 16.52
C ALA A 216 -3.27 8.74 15.44
N PRO A 217 -4.41 9.42 15.64
CA PRO A 217 -5.59 9.25 14.80
C PRO A 217 -5.35 9.80 13.39
N ASN A 218 -5.41 8.91 12.41
CA ASN A 218 -5.44 9.25 10.99
C ASN A 218 -4.29 10.17 10.53
N ILE A 219 -3.07 9.98 11.06
CA ILE A 219 -1.87 10.74 10.66
C ILE A 219 -1.09 10.10 9.49
N GLY A 220 -1.60 9.01 8.92
CA GLY A 220 -1.00 8.32 7.77
C GLY A 220 0.12 7.33 8.10
N TYR A 221 0.47 7.13 9.37
CA TYR A 221 1.48 6.17 9.80
C TYR A 221 0.89 4.79 10.15
N GLY A 222 0.93 3.88 9.18
CA GLY A 222 0.79 2.43 9.47
C GLY A 222 2.15 1.80 9.84
N LEU A 223 2.13 0.56 10.34
CA LEU A 223 3.33 -0.17 10.79
C LEU A 223 4.53 -0.06 9.85
N LYS A 224 4.31 -0.30 8.55
CA LYS A 224 5.37 -0.19 7.53
C LYS A 224 5.96 1.21 7.45
N LYS A 225 5.12 2.25 7.40
CA LYS A 225 5.56 3.64 7.22
C LYS A 225 6.26 4.17 8.48
N ALA A 226 5.78 3.79 9.67
CA ALA A 226 6.43 4.14 10.92
C ALA A 226 7.84 3.54 11.00
N ASN A 227 7.99 2.25 10.70
CA ASN A 227 9.30 1.60 10.65
C ASN A 227 10.24 2.23 9.60
N MET A 228 9.71 2.57 8.43
CA MET A 228 10.49 3.28 7.40
C MET A 228 10.96 4.65 7.89
N PHE A 229 10.09 5.44 8.53
CA PHE A 229 10.44 6.73 9.09
C PHE A 229 11.52 6.61 10.17
N ILE A 230 11.34 5.71 11.14
CA ILE A 230 12.33 5.46 12.21
C ILE A 230 13.68 5.05 11.62
N ARG A 231 13.70 4.10 10.67
CA ARG A 231 14.92 3.70 9.96
C ARG A 231 15.58 4.90 9.28
N ASP A 232 14.82 5.70 8.55
CA ASP A 232 15.37 6.87 7.85
C ASP A 232 15.99 7.86 8.85
N MET A 233 15.37 8.06 10.02
CA MET A 233 15.92 8.95 11.05
C MET A 233 17.25 8.43 11.63
N VAL A 234 17.40 7.12 11.81
CA VAL A 234 18.67 6.52 12.25
C VAL A 234 19.72 6.60 11.14
N GLU A 235 19.40 6.15 9.93
CA GLU A 235 20.35 6.08 8.83
C GLU A 235 20.80 7.44 8.30
N LEU A 236 19.95 8.46 8.38
CA LEU A 236 20.28 9.85 8.05
C LEU A 236 20.95 10.61 9.21
N GLY A 237 21.20 9.94 10.34
CA GLY A 237 21.90 10.52 11.49
C GLY A 237 21.08 11.50 12.32
N VAL A 238 19.76 11.55 12.12
CA VAL A 238 18.85 12.40 12.90
C VAL A 238 18.73 11.87 14.33
N TRP A 239 18.51 10.56 14.48
CA TRP A 239 18.39 9.86 15.77
C TRP A 239 19.36 8.67 15.82
N PRO A 240 20.68 8.91 15.95
CA PRO A 240 21.68 7.85 15.75
C PRO A 240 21.69 6.76 16.83
N ALA A 241 21.04 6.98 17.97
CA ALA A 241 21.09 6.08 19.13
C ALA A 241 19.69 5.89 19.74
N LEU A 242 18.81 5.18 19.03
CA LEU A 242 17.52 4.77 19.57
C LEU A 242 17.61 3.43 20.30
N GLU A 243 17.01 3.37 21.48
CA GLU A 243 16.78 2.10 22.17
C GLU A 243 15.79 1.25 21.36
N HIS A 244 15.98 -0.07 21.39
CA HIS A 244 15.08 -1.03 20.75
C HIS A 244 14.90 -0.88 19.23
N PHE A 245 15.85 -0.26 18.52
CA PHE A 245 15.78 -0.07 17.07
C PHE A 245 15.63 -1.37 16.26
N ASP A 246 16.32 -2.44 16.67
CA ASP A 246 16.30 -3.72 15.97
C ASP A 246 15.10 -4.63 16.32
N LYS A 247 14.12 -4.13 17.09
CA LYS A 247 12.99 -4.90 17.64
C LYS A 247 11.62 -4.64 16.98
#